data_AF-A0A1F2F3D8-F1
#
_entry.id   AF-A0A1F2F3D8-F1
#
_cell.length_a   1.000
_cell.length_b   1.000
_cell.length_c   1.000
_cell.angle_alpha   90.00
_cell.angle_beta   90.00
_cell.angle_gamma   90.00
#
_symmetry.space_group_name_H-M   'P 1'
#
loop_
_entity.id
_entity.type
_entity.pdbx_description
1 polymer ?
#
loop_
_entity_poly.entity_id
_entity_poly.type
_entity_poly.pdbx_seq_one_letter_code
_entity_poly.pdbx_strand_id
1 'polypeptide(L)'
;MNPNDKEFSVPAEIRIIRAAGTESPLSPGMAQRTSAGLGIRHSELNASGYLDGKKLRTIQAWLPPDDLGAAPSHDEVDLNDALAEGTLVPVVSGTPGLAPLSIRTTGATK
;
A
#
# COMPACT_ATOMS: atom_id res chain seq x y z
N MET A 1 7.19 11.25 -5.33
CA MET A 1 7.25 10.83 -3.92
C MET A 1 8.18 11.77 -3.17
N ASN A 2 7.68 12.52 -2.17
CA ASN A 2 8.58 13.16 -1.20
C ASN A 2 9.28 12.03 -0.43
N PRO A 3 10.58 12.10 -0.14
CA PRO A 3 11.32 11.07 0.59
C PRO A 3 10.71 10.66 1.95
N ASN A 4 9.75 11.41 2.47
CA ASN A 4 9.15 11.19 3.79
C ASN A 4 7.71 10.65 3.74
N ASP A 5 7.08 10.58 2.57
CA ASP A 5 5.66 10.25 2.53
C ASP A 5 5.43 8.73 2.66
N LYS A 6 4.34 8.36 3.32
CA LYS A 6 3.81 6.99 3.29
C LYS A 6 2.80 6.90 2.19
N GLU A 7 2.87 5.85 1.39
CA GLU A 7 1.89 5.56 0.35
C GLU A 7 1.08 4.32 0.72
N PHE A 8 -0.23 4.44 0.52
CA PHE A 8 -1.20 3.37 0.69
C PHE A 8 -1.91 3.16 -0.64
N SER A 9 -1.97 1.92 -1.12
CA SER A 9 -2.59 1.57 -2.40
C SER A 9 -3.63 0.45 -2.21
N VAL A 10 -4.86 0.63 -2.73
CA VAL A 10 -5.86 -0.46 -2.89
C VAL A 10 -6.03 -0.75 -4.38
N PRO A 11 -5.26 -1.69 -4.94
CA PRO A 11 -5.28 -1.99 -6.35
C PRO A 11 -6.41 -2.94 -6.80
N ALA A 12 -6.81 -2.78 -8.06
CA ALA A 12 -6.91 -3.87 -9.03
C ALA A 12 -5.50 -4.16 -9.59
N GLU A 13 -5.15 -5.40 -9.96
CA GLU A 13 -3.80 -5.87 -10.37
C GLU A 13 -2.67 -4.83 -10.65
N ILE A 14 -1.73 -4.67 -9.71
CA ILE A 14 -0.50 -3.84 -9.84
C ILE A 14 0.75 -4.72 -9.74
N ARG A 15 1.81 -4.35 -10.47
CA ARG A 15 3.18 -4.84 -10.26
C ARG A 15 4.03 -3.75 -9.61
N ILE A 16 4.62 -4.05 -8.46
CA ILE A 16 5.56 -3.16 -7.76
C ILE A 16 6.99 -3.55 -8.09
N ILE A 17 7.78 -2.63 -8.64
CA ILE A 17 9.22 -2.79 -8.88
C ILE A 17 9.98 -1.92 -7.88
N ARG A 18 10.98 -2.47 -7.18
CA ARG A 18 11.81 -1.72 -6.22
C ARG A 18 13.26 -1.67 -6.66
N ALA A 19 14.03 -0.69 -6.19
CA ALA A 19 15.44 -0.50 -6.57
C ALA A 19 16.35 -1.72 -6.33
N ALA A 20 15.99 -2.60 -5.39
CA ALA A 20 16.70 -3.86 -5.15
C ALA A 20 16.40 -4.95 -6.21
N GLY A 21 15.64 -4.64 -7.26
CA GLY A 21 15.21 -5.60 -8.29
C GLY A 21 14.10 -6.54 -7.83
N THR A 22 13.46 -6.27 -6.69
CA THR A 22 12.34 -7.07 -6.19
C THR A 22 11.04 -6.65 -6.87
N GLU A 23 10.31 -7.64 -7.36
CA GLU A 23 8.97 -7.48 -7.93
C GLU A 23 7.94 -8.12 -7.00
N SER A 24 6.88 -7.38 -6.64
CA SER A 24 5.72 -7.94 -5.92
C SER A 24 4.43 -7.65 -6.69
N PRO A 25 3.65 -8.66 -7.09
CA PRO A 25 2.31 -8.45 -7.63
C PRO A 25 1.32 -8.17 -6.50
N LEU A 26 0.43 -7.20 -6.71
CA LEU A 26 -0.74 -6.93 -5.88
C LEU A 26 -1.99 -7.22 -6.70
N SER A 27 -2.76 -8.23 -6.30
CA SER A 27 -4.00 -8.62 -6.96
C SER A 27 -5.21 -7.79 -6.46
N PRO A 28 -6.37 -7.85 -7.14
CA PRO A 28 -7.56 -7.16 -6.69
C PRO A 28 -7.97 -7.62 -5.28
N GLY A 29 -8.37 -6.67 -4.44
CA GLY A 29 -8.72 -6.95 -3.04
C GLY A 29 -7.52 -7.00 -2.10
N MET A 30 -6.28 -6.89 -2.61
CA MET A 30 -5.12 -6.65 -1.76
C MET A 30 -4.97 -5.17 -1.42
N ALA A 31 -4.25 -4.91 -0.34
CA ALA A 31 -3.82 -3.58 0.03
C ALA A 31 -2.33 -3.59 0.39
N GLN A 32 -1.67 -2.47 0.12
CA GLN A 32 -0.25 -2.27 0.46
C GLN A 32 -0.05 -0.99 1.24
N ARG A 33 0.89 -1.03 2.19
CA ARG A 33 1.45 0.14 2.86
C ARG A 33 2.96 0.18 2.63
N THR A 34 3.45 1.33 2.17
CA THR A 34 4.88 1.60 1.99
C THR A 34 5.28 2.83 2.79
N SER A 35 6.34 2.72 3.61
CA SER A 35 6.94 3.83 4.34
C SER A 35 8.32 4.12 3.76
N ALA A 36 8.50 5.32 3.20
CA ALA A 36 9.74 5.70 2.52
C ALA A 36 10.94 5.84 3.48
N GLY A 37 10.75 6.36 4.69
CA GLY A 37 11.80 6.45 5.71
C GLY A 37 13.01 7.26 5.25
N LEU A 38 14.22 6.69 5.34
CA LEU A 38 15.46 7.29 4.81
C LEU A 38 15.49 7.42 3.26
N GLY A 39 14.48 6.88 2.57
CA GLY A 39 14.32 6.99 1.14
C GLY A 39 14.16 5.62 0.49
N ILE A 40 13.26 5.56 -0.50
CA ILE A 40 13.08 4.41 -1.38
C ILE A 40 12.93 4.89 -2.83
N ARG A 41 13.17 3.97 -3.75
CA ARG A 41 12.75 4.12 -5.14
C ARG A 41 11.93 2.91 -5.53
N HIS A 42 10.71 3.16 -6.00
CA HIS A 42 9.82 2.15 -6.52
C HIS A 42 9.18 2.61 -7.85
N SER A 43 8.49 1.69 -8.52
CA SER A 43 7.58 1.98 -9.61
C SER A 43 6.39 1.04 -9.52
N GLU A 44 5.20 1.57 -9.74
CA GLU A 44 3.96 0.78 -9.81
C GLU A 44 3.50 0.73 -11.27
N LEU A 45 3.31 -0.48 -11.80
CA LEU A 45 2.90 -0.69 -13.18
C LEU A 45 1.62 -1.51 -13.23
N ASN A 46 0.79 -1.28 -14.23
CA ASN A 46 -0.30 -2.20 -14.54
C ASN A 46 0.32 -3.55 -14.93
N ALA A 47 -0.10 -4.63 -14.25
CA ALA A 47 0.41 -5.97 -14.54
C ALA A 47 -0.11 -6.52 -15.87
N SER A 48 -1.21 -5.97 -16.39
CA SER A 48 -1.76 -6.33 -17.70
C SER A 48 -0.93 -5.72 -18.83
N GLY A 49 -0.66 -6.51 -19.86
CA GLY A 49 0.01 -6.05 -21.07
C GLY A 49 -0.87 -5.07 -21.86
N TYR A 50 -0.24 -4.26 -22.71
CA TYR A 50 -0.93 -3.29 -23.56
C TYR A 50 -2.04 -3.94 -24.41
N LEU A 51 -1.81 -5.16 -24.89
CA LEU A 51 -2.75 -5.91 -25.74
C LEU A 51 -3.93 -6.51 -24.95
N ASP A 52 -3.85 -6.60 -23.62
CA ASP A 52 -4.91 -7.21 -22.79
C ASP A 52 -6.11 -6.26 -22.60
N GLY A 53 -5.94 -4.96 -22.83
CA GLY A 53 -7.01 -3.96 -22.74
C GLY A 53 -7.61 -3.78 -21.34
N LYS A 54 -7.02 -4.39 -20.30
CA LYS A 54 -7.51 -4.32 -18.92
C LYS A 54 -7.10 -3.01 -18.26
N LYS A 55 -8.08 -2.30 -17.71
CA LYS A 55 -7.86 -1.05 -16.98
C LYS A 55 -7.50 -1.34 -15.53
N LEU A 56 -6.40 -0.74 -15.08
CA LEU A 56 -6.04 -0.65 -13.68
C LEU A 56 -6.91 0.40 -12.97
N ARG A 57 -7.43 0.06 -11.79
CA ARG A 57 -8.02 1.00 -10.83
C ARG A 57 -7.26 0.87 -9.52
N THR A 58 -6.81 1.98 -8.96
CA THR A 58 -6.17 2.00 -7.66
C THR A 58 -6.60 3.24 -6.88
N ILE A 59 -6.59 3.13 -5.55
CA ILE A 59 -6.68 4.27 -4.65
C ILE A 59 -5.33 4.44 -4.01
N GLN A 60 -4.67 5.58 -4.25
CA GLN A 60 -3.43 5.95 -3.58
C GLN A 60 -3.70 7.04 -2.53
N ALA A 61 -3.20 6.85 -1.31
CA ALA A 61 -3.29 7.83 -0.23
C ALA A 61 -1.92 8.06 0.41
N TRP A 62 -1.68 9.32 0.82
CA TRP A 62 -0.38 9.77 1.28
C TRP A 62 -0.48 10.35 2.70
N LEU A 63 0.35 9.86 3.63
CA LEU A 63 0.33 10.31 5.02
C LEU A 63 1.71 10.85 5.42
N PRO A 64 1.75 11.97 6.16
CA PRO A 64 2.99 12.44 6.76
C PRO A 64 3.50 11.43 7.81
N PRO A 65 4.82 11.28 7.94
CA PRO A 65 5.41 10.47 9.00
C PRO A 65 5.42 11.26 10.31
N ASP A 66 5.29 10.54 11.43
CA ASP A 66 5.57 11.14 12.74
C ASP A 66 7.09 11.28 12.95
N ASP A 67 7.83 10.24 12.59
CA ASP A 67 9.28 10.14 12.76
C ASP A 67 9.99 10.19 11.41
N LEU A 68 10.82 11.21 11.24
CA LEU A 68 11.72 11.31 10.11
C LEU A 68 12.92 10.36 10.28
N GLY A 69 13.43 9.83 9.17
CA GLY A 69 14.65 9.01 9.17
C GLY A 69 14.48 7.58 9.69
N ALA A 70 13.25 7.09 9.85
CA ALA A 70 12.99 5.68 10.11
C ALA A 70 13.51 4.79 8.96
N ALA A 71 13.80 3.52 9.26
CA ALA A 71 14.13 2.56 8.21
C ALA A 71 12.93 2.39 7.25
N PRO A 72 13.17 2.27 5.93
CA PRO A 72 12.11 1.93 4.98
C PRO A 72 11.39 0.64 5.37
N SER A 73 10.08 0.58 5.16
CA SER A 73 9.29 -0.65 5.39
C SER A 73 8.13 -0.76 4.42
N HIS A 74 7.69 -1.99 4.15
CA HIS A 74 6.53 -2.30 3.32
C HIS A 74 5.78 -3.48 3.92
N ASP A 75 4.46 -3.45 3.84
CA ASP A 75 3.59 -4.56 4.20
C ASP A 75 2.44 -4.66 3.19
N GLU A 76 1.96 -5.87 2.95
CA GLU A 76 0.91 -6.22 1.99
C GLU A 76 -0.06 -7.18 2.67
N VAL A 77 -1.36 -7.06 2.37
CA VAL A 77 -2.40 -7.95 2.92
C VAL A 77 -3.49 -8.23 1.89
N ASP A 78 -4.01 -9.45 1.90
CA ASP A 78 -5.22 -9.83 1.16
C ASP A 78 -6.46 -9.58 2.03
N LEU A 79 -7.43 -8.84 1.51
CA LEU A 79 -8.68 -8.51 2.20
C LEU A 79 -9.90 -9.17 1.55
N ASN A 80 -9.74 -10.05 0.56
CA ASN A 80 -10.85 -10.61 -0.20
C ASN A 80 -11.92 -11.27 0.70
N ASP A 81 -11.51 -12.03 1.71
CA ASP A 81 -12.45 -12.66 2.66
C ASP A 81 -13.26 -11.61 3.43
N ALA A 82 -12.61 -10.56 3.93
CA ALA A 82 -13.29 -9.47 4.66
C ALA A 82 -14.18 -8.63 3.74
N LEU A 83 -13.75 -8.39 2.49
CA LEU A 83 -14.51 -7.64 1.50
C LEU A 83 -15.74 -8.43 1.01
N ALA A 84 -15.68 -9.76 0.99
CA ALA A 84 -16.78 -10.63 0.59
C ALA A 84 -18.00 -10.49 1.52
N GLU A 85 -17.80 -10.04 2.76
CA GLU A 85 -18.89 -9.76 3.71
C GLU A 85 -19.72 -8.52 3.32
N GLY A 86 -19.23 -7.67 2.40
CA GLY A 86 -19.94 -6.49 1.93
C GLY A 86 -20.07 -5.38 2.98
N THR A 87 -19.21 -5.38 4.00
CA THR A 87 -19.19 -4.39 5.08
C THR A 87 -17.99 -3.44 4.96
N LEU A 88 -17.92 -2.43 5.83
CA LEU A 88 -16.75 -1.56 5.90
C LEU A 88 -15.58 -2.30 6.55
N VAL A 89 -14.53 -2.52 5.76
CA VAL A 89 -13.30 -3.20 6.20
C VAL A 89 -12.25 -2.15 6.60
N PRO A 90 -11.79 -2.12 7.87
CA PRO A 90 -10.65 -1.30 8.25
C PRO A 90 -9.39 -1.86 7.59
N VAL A 91 -8.75 -1.06 6.72
CA VAL A 91 -7.56 -1.52 5.98
C VAL A 91 -6.25 -1.13 6.69
N VAL A 92 -6.19 0.11 7.19
CA VAL A 92 -5.00 0.65 7.88
C VAL A 92 -5.39 1.33 9.19
N SER A 93 -4.51 1.30 10.20
CA SER A 93 -4.70 2.06 11.44
C SER A 93 -3.38 2.46 12.09
N GLY A 94 -3.38 3.61 12.79
CA GLY A 94 -2.30 3.98 13.70
C GLY A 94 -2.33 3.25 15.04
N THR A 95 -3.43 2.58 15.37
CA THR A 95 -3.54 1.76 16.58
C THR A 95 -3.28 0.29 16.24
N PRO A 96 -2.28 -0.36 16.86
CA PRO A 96 -2.01 -1.78 16.66
C PRO A 96 -3.27 -2.63 16.91
N GLY A 97 -3.57 -3.54 15.99
CA GLY A 97 -4.68 -4.49 16.11
C GLY A 97 -6.06 -3.99 15.64
N LEU A 98 -6.22 -2.72 15.27
CA LEU A 98 -7.49 -2.21 14.72
C LEU A 98 -7.65 -2.41 13.21
N ALA A 99 -6.56 -2.71 12.52
CA ALA A 99 -6.52 -3.00 11.09
C ALA A 99 -5.31 -3.91 10.80
N PRO A 100 -5.33 -4.66 9.69
CA PRO A 100 -4.23 -5.55 9.34
C PRO A 100 -2.94 -4.79 9.00
N LEU A 101 -3.04 -3.59 8.40
CA LEU A 101 -1.88 -2.75 8.14
C LEU A 101 -1.75 -1.66 9.21
N SER A 102 -0.52 -1.46 9.70
CA SER A 102 -0.22 -0.37 10.62
C SER A 102 0.37 0.83 9.88
N ILE A 103 -0.21 2.00 10.10
CA ILE A 103 0.40 3.28 9.69
C ILE A 103 0.95 3.93 10.95
N ARG A 104 2.28 3.99 11.13
CA ARG A 104 2.93 4.58 12.32
C ARG A 104 2.79 6.12 12.36
N THR A 105 1.55 6.60 12.35
CA THR A 105 1.13 8.00 12.36
C THR A 105 0.17 8.16 13.53
N THR A 106 0.57 8.94 14.52
CA THR A 106 -0.09 9.13 15.80
C THR A 106 -1.31 10.00 15.55
N GLY A 107 -2.47 9.57 16.04
CA GLY A 107 -3.74 10.25 15.77
C GLY A 107 -4.49 9.76 14.53
N ALA A 108 -3.93 8.84 13.74
CA ALA A 108 -4.69 8.10 12.72
C ALA A 108 -5.54 6.99 13.38
N THR A 109 -6.48 7.41 14.22
CA THR A 109 -7.47 6.55 14.89
C THR A 109 -8.77 6.50 14.08
N LYS A 110 -9.50 5.38 14.19
CA LYS A 110 -10.75 5.08 13.46
C LYS A 110 -11.79 6.20 13.56
#